data_AF-A0A920D5L3-F1
#
_entry.id   AF-A0A920D5L3-F1
#
_cell.length_a   1.000
_cell.length_b   1.000
_cell.length_c   1.000
_cell.angle_alpha   90.00
_cell.angle_beta   90.00
_cell.angle_gamma   90.00
#
_symmetry.space_group_name_H-M   'P 1'
#
loop_
_entity.id
_entity.type
_entity.pdbx_description
1 polymer ?
#
loop_
_entity_poly.entity_id
_entity_poly.type
_entity_poly.pdbx_seq_one_letter_code
_entity_poly.pdbx_strand_id
1 'polypeptide(L)'
;MNSLNLLSQEALTAWIGVLGTLFGTIIGGIISFLIANKTIQKQKEIEENREIEMNKKVKIHLDNYLEYSFGCLFSMMPGPNKEYHPSKDTLISELNLFRIVIREFNNLPLSMMSSRVYQILVNVKLLLHILDVEVERVICSSDTPKEVTENLNKIDIRRRTTKIIEHYSEISDDKEFWMNLIKDIEERYEQTQSMQASGLN
;
A
#
# COMPACT_ATOMS: atom_id res chain seq x y z
N MET A 1 -58.57 67.75 5.86
CA MET A 1 -57.70 67.16 6.89
C MET A 1 -57.45 65.65 6.72
N ASN A 2 -57.71 65.04 5.54
CA ASN A 2 -57.60 63.58 5.36
C ASN A 2 -56.42 63.12 4.46
N SER A 3 -55.79 64.03 3.71
CA SER A 3 -54.69 63.68 2.79
C SER A 3 -53.37 63.39 3.49
N LEU A 4 -53.10 64.03 4.64
CA LEU A 4 -51.89 63.76 5.45
C LEU A 4 -51.94 62.37 6.12
N ASN A 5 -53.11 61.90 6.55
CA ASN A 5 -53.26 60.57 7.14
C ASN A 5 -53.09 59.45 6.09
N LEU A 6 -53.61 59.63 4.86
CA LEU A 6 -53.42 58.66 3.78
C LEU A 6 -51.95 58.51 3.36
N LEU A 7 -51.25 59.63 3.17
CA LEU A 7 -49.81 59.64 2.84
C LEU A 7 -48.97 58.98 3.94
N SER A 8 -49.36 59.13 5.21
CA SER A 8 -48.67 58.49 6.34
C SER A 8 -48.87 56.97 6.40
N GLN A 9 -50.05 56.47 6.00
CA GLN A 9 -50.37 55.04 5.95
C GLN A 9 -49.67 54.33 4.79
N GLU A 10 -49.64 54.95 3.61
CA GLU A 10 -48.92 54.39 2.45
C GLU A 10 -47.41 54.33 2.72
N ALA A 11 -46.84 55.37 3.34
CA ALA A 11 -45.44 55.38 3.74
C ALA A 11 -45.14 54.30 4.79
N LEU A 12 -45.98 54.15 5.81
CA LEU A 12 -45.81 53.11 6.84
C LEU A 12 -45.83 51.70 6.23
N THR A 13 -46.75 51.44 5.30
CA THR A 13 -46.89 50.15 4.62
C THR A 13 -45.67 49.85 3.74
N ALA A 14 -45.16 50.87 3.03
CA ALA A 14 -43.92 50.76 2.25
C ALA A 14 -42.70 50.45 3.15
N TRP A 15 -42.57 51.12 4.30
CA TRP A 15 -41.48 50.87 5.26
C TRP A 15 -41.56 49.48 5.90
N ILE A 16 -42.77 48.99 6.21
CA ILE A 16 -42.97 47.61 6.68
C ILE A 16 -42.56 46.60 5.59
N GLY A 17 -42.88 46.88 4.33
CA GLY A 17 -42.45 46.07 3.18
C GLY A 17 -40.92 46.02 3.05
N VAL A 18 -40.25 47.18 3.09
CA VAL A 18 -38.79 47.28 3.03
C VAL A 18 -38.12 46.55 4.19
N LEU A 19 -38.60 46.74 5.42
CA LEU A 19 -38.08 46.06 6.60
C LEU A 19 -38.33 44.54 6.52
N GLY A 20 -39.50 44.12 6.06
CA GLY A 20 -39.84 42.70 5.86
C GLY A 20 -38.92 42.02 4.84
N THR A 21 -38.64 42.67 3.71
CA THR A 21 -37.67 42.16 2.72
C THR A 21 -36.27 42.10 3.31
N LEU A 22 -35.85 43.13 4.05
CA LEU A 22 -34.51 43.21 4.65
C LEU A 22 -34.30 42.10 5.69
N PHE A 23 -35.26 41.88 6.59
CA PHE A 23 -35.22 40.76 7.53
C PHE A 23 -35.31 39.39 6.81
N GLY A 24 -36.14 39.28 5.77
CA GLY A 24 -36.23 38.05 4.97
C GLY A 24 -34.92 37.68 4.29
N THR A 25 -34.20 38.65 3.71
CA THR A 25 -32.89 38.43 3.09
C THR A 25 -31.82 38.07 4.13
N ILE A 26 -31.83 38.71 5.30
CA ILE A 26 -30.90 38.38 6.39
C ILE A 26 -31.13 36.95 6.88
N ILE A 27 -32.38 36.58 7.18
CA ILE A 27 -32.72 35.23 7.66
C ILE A 27 -32.42 34.18 6.58
N GLY A 28 -32.78 34.47 5.32
CA GLY A 28 -32.47 33.60 4.18
C GLY A 28 -30.96 33.37 4.03
N GLY A 29 -30.16 34.44 4.13
CA GLY A 29 -28.69 34.35 4.09
C GLY A 29 -28.11 33.50 5.22
N ILE A 30 -28.62 33.66 6.45
CA ILE A 30 -28.19 32.85 7.60
C ILE A 30 -28.53 31.37 7.40
N ILE A 31 -29.74 31.04 6.95
CA ILE A 31 -30.16 29.65 6.69
C ILE A 31 -29.32 29.04 5.57
N SER A 32 -29.13 29.75 4.45
CA SER A 32 -28.28 29.31 3.35
C SER A 32 -26.84 29.07 3.80
N PHE A 33 -26.29 29.94 4.65
CA PHE A 33 -24.96 29.76 5.22
C PHE A 33 -24.86 28.52 6.11
N LEU A 34 -25.84 28.27 6.98
CA LEU A 34 -25.86 27.08 7.84
C LEU A 34 -25.95 25.77 7.01
N ILE A 35 -26.78 25.75 5.97
CA ILE A 35 -26.89 24.60 5.05
C ILE A 35 -25.59 24.38 4.28
N ALA A 36 -24.98 25.45 3.77
CA ALA A 36 -23.70 25.38 3.06
C ALA A 36 -22.59 24.84 3.98
N ASN A 37 -22.47 25.38 5.20
CA ASN A 37 -21.47 24.94 6.17
C ASN A 37 -21.64 23.45 6.54
N LYS A 38 -22.89 23.01 6.79
CA LYS A 38 -23.19 21.60 7.08
C LYS A 38 -22.89 20.68 5.88
N THR A 39 -23.17 21.14 4.67
CA THR A 39 -22.86 20.38 3.44
C THR A 39 -21.36 20.23 3.25
N ILE A 40 -20.60 21.30 3.45
CA ILE A 40 -19.13 21.28 3.36
C ILE A 40 -18.54 20.34 4.41
N GLN A 41 -19.01 20.39 5.66
CA GLN A 41 -18.57 19.46 6.70
C GLN A 41 -18.84 18.00 6.32
N LYS A 42 -20.06 17.70 5.85
CA LYS A 42 -20.42 16.36 5.42
C LYS A 42 -19.60 15.87 4.21
N GLN A 43 -19.27 16.77 3.27
CA GLN A 43 -18.39 16.45 2.15
C GLN A 43 -16.98 16.11 2.62
N LYS A 44 -16.42 16.89 3.56
CA LYS A 44 -15.12 16.59 4.17
C LYS A 44 -15.11 15.24 4.87
N GLU A 45 -16.12 14.94 5.68
CA GLU A 45 -16.25 13.63 6.36
C GLU A 45 -16.35 12.46 5.35
N ILE A 46 -17.08 12.64 4.24
CA ILE A 46 -17.16 11.62 3.19
C ILE A 46 -15.80 11.41 2.51
N GLU A 47 -15.06 12.50 2.27
CA GLU A 47 -13.74 12.46 1.64
C GLU A 47 -12.71 11.80 2.54
N GLU A 48 -12.67 12.15 3.83
CA GLU A 48 -11.81 11.49 4.83
C GLU A 48 -12.14 9.99 4.96
N ASN A 49 -13.42 9.62 5.01
CA ASN A 49 -13.81 8.21 5.08
C ASN A 49 -13.43 7.44 3.81
N ARG A 50 -13.55 8.05 2.62
CA ARG A 50 -13.10 7.46 1.35
C ARG A 50 -11.59 7.29 1.32
N GLU A 51 -10.83 8.26 1.82
CA GLU A 51 -9.37 8.19 1.91
C GLU A 51 -8.95 7.04 2.84
N ILE A 52 -9.59 6.90 4.00
CA ILE A 52 -9.36 5.79 4.94
C ILE A 52 -9.67 4.43 4.28
N GLU A 53 -10.82 4.32 3.61
CA GLU A 53 -11.21 3.08 2.92
C GLU A 53 -10.24 2.73 1.79
N MET A 54 -9.82 3.71 1.01
CA MET A 54 -8.88 3.51 -0.08
C MET A 54 -7.50 3.11 0.46
N ASN A 55 -7.01 3.76 1.51
CA ASN A 55 -5.77 3.40 2.17
C ASN A 55 -5.80 1.96 2.71
N LYS A 56 -6.93 1.54 3.30
CA LYS A 56 -7.12 0.16 3.75
C LYS A 56 -7.09 -0.84 2.59
N LYS A 57 -7.78 -0.55 1.49
CA LYS A 57 -7.76 -1.40 0.29
C LYS A 57 -6.37 -1.52 -0.31
N VAL A 58 -5.67 -0.40 -0.47
CA VAL A 58 -4.30 -0.41 -1.00
C VAL A 58 -3.39 -1.22 -0.09
N LYS A 59 -3.54 -1.09 1.24
CA LYS A 59 -2.73 -1.86 2.20
C LYS A 59 -2.94 -3.37 2.10
N ILE A 60 -4.18 -3.84 1.97
CA ILE A 60 -4.46 -5.27 1.73
C ILE A 60 -3.78 -5.76 0.44
N HIS A 61 -3.84 -4.97 -0.64
CA HIS A 61 -3.15 -5.31 -1.87
C HIS A 61 -1.63 -5.31 -1.71
N LEU A 62 -1.07 -4.36 -0.96
CA LEU A 62 0.37 -4.32 -0.63
C LEU A 62 0.81 -5.61 0.08
N ASP A 63 0.09 -6.02 1.13
CA ASP A 63 0.41 -7.23 1.89
C ASP A 63 0.41 -8.47 0.98
N ASN A 64 -0.65 -8.64 0.20
CA ASN A 64 -0.76 -9.77 -0.74
C ASN A 64 0.38 -9.78 -1.76
N TYR A 65 0.67 -8.64 -2.40
CA TYR A 65 1.75 -8.59 -3.40
C TYR A 65 3.11 -8.88 -2.77
N LEU A 66 3.36 -8.42 -1.55
CA LEU A 66 4.62 -8.71 -0.88
C LEU A 66 4.72 -10.18 -0.47
N GLU A 67 3.65 -10.76 0.06
CA GLU A 67 3.59 -12.19 0.40
C GLU A 67 3.86 -13.06 -0.83
N TYR A 68 3.19 -12.79 -1.95
CA TYR A 68 3.43 -13.47 -3.23
C TYR A 68 4.87 -13.26 -3.73
N SER A 69 5.39 -12.04 -3.64
CA SER A 69 6.76 -11.71 -4.04
C SER A 69 7.78 -12.54 -3.28
N PHE A 70 7.59 -12.65 -1.96
CA PHE A 70 8.47 -13.45 -1.12
C PHE A 70 8.31 -14.95 -1.39
N GLY A 71 7.09 -15.43 -1.63
CA GLY A 71 6.83 -16.80 -2.06
C GLY A 71 7.63 -17.19 -3.31
N CYS A 72 7.62 -16.35 -4.35
CA CYS A 72 8.42 -16.57 -5.56
C CYS A 72 9.94 -16.50 -5.27
N LEU A 73 10.39 -15.58 -4.42
CA LEU A 73 11.80 -15.50 -4.06
C LEU A 73 12.27 -16.75 -3.32
N PHE A 74 11.45 -17.29 -2.40
CA PHE A 74 11.74 -18.51 -1.66
C PHE A 74 11.71 -19.76 -2.53
N SER A 75 10.81 -19.85 -3.52
CA SER A 75 10.79 -20.98 -4.47
C SER A 75 12.07 -21.04 -5.32
N MET A 76 12.68 -19.88 -5.60
CA MET A 76 13.94 -19.76 -6.32
C MET A 76 15.17 -19.98 -5.44
N MET A 77 15.02 -20.12 -4.12
CA MET A 77 16.15 -20.36 -3.23
C MET A 77 16.64 -21.80 -3.35
N PRO A 78 17.93 -22.02 -3.64
CA PRO A 78 18.48 -23.37 -3.59
C PRO A 78 18.39 -23.90 -2.16
N GLY A 79 17.89 -25.13 -1.99
CA GLY A 79 17.91 -25.80 -0.70
C GLY A 79 19.34 -25.99 -0.19
N PRO A 80 19.59 -26.00 1.13
CA PRO A 80 20.93 -26.12 1.68
C PRO A 80 21.61 -27.46 1.37
N ASN A 81 20.86 -28.50 0.99
CA ASN A 81 21.39 -29.78 0.52
C ASN A 81 22.02 -29.73 -0.88
N LYS A 82 21.91 -28.61 -1.63
CA LYS A 82 22.39 -28.48 -3.01
C LYS A 82 21.83 -29.52 -4.00
N GLU A 83 20.99 -30.47 -3.58
CA GLU A 83 20.40 -31.51 -4.44
C GLU A 83 19.18 -31.02 -5.22
N TYR A 84 18.47 -30.00 -4.69
CA TYR A 84 17.39 -29.36 -5.43
C TYR A 84 17.96 -28.32 -6.38
N HIS A 85 18.10 -28.72 -7.64
CA HIS A 85 18.41 -27.84 -8.76
C HIS A 85 17.11 -27.59 -9.53
N PRO A 86 16.34 -26.53 -9.21
CA PRO A 86 15.18 -26.19 -10.01
C PRO A 86 15.60 -26.00 -11.47
N SER A 87 14.79 -26.54 -12.38
CA SER A 87 15.09 -26.42 -13.80
C SER A 87 15.10 -24.95 -14.21
N LYS A 88 15.87 -24.62 -15.25
CA LYS A 88 15.93 -23.25 -15.78
C LYS A 88 14.54 -22.74 -16.16
N ASP A 89 13.69 -23.60 -16.71
CA ASP A 89 12.31 -23.28 -17.07
C ASP A 89 11.45 -22.98 -15.84
N THR A 90 11.60 -23.75 -14.76
CA THR A 90 10.93 -23.48 -13.47
C THR A 90 11.34 -22.12 -12.92
N LEU A 91 12.65 -21.82 -12.90
CA LEU A 91 13.16 -20.55 -12.40
C LEU A 91 12.69 -19.36 -13.24
N ILE A 92 12.65 -19.51 -14.57
CA ILE A 92 12.09 -18.48 -15.46
C ILE A 92 10.60 -18.27 -15.18
N SER A 93 9.84 -19.34 -14.97
CA SER A 93 8.42 -19.26 -14.62
C SER A 93 8.21 -18.49 -13.31
N GLU A 94 8.94 -18.85 -12.25
CA GLU A 94 8.88 -18.17 -10.95
C GLU A 94 9.31 -16.70 -11.05
N LEU A 95 10.37 -16.40 -11.82
CA LEU A 95 10.81 -15.04 -12.07
C LEU A 95 9.75 -14.22 -12.83
N ASN A 96 9.06 -14.82 -13.80
CA ASN A 96 7.97 -14.16 -14.52
C ASN A 96 6.78 -13.84 -13.59
N LEU A 97 6.41 -14.77 -12.70
CA LEU A 97 5.38 -14.53 -11.68
C LEU A 97 5.81 -13.39 -10.75
N PHE A 98 7.05 -13.42 -10.27
CA PHE A 98 7.62 -12.35 -9.45
C PHE A 98 7.54 -10.98 -10.14
N ARG A 99 7.87 -10.91 -11.43
CA ARG A 99 7.79 -9.69 -12.26
C ARG A 99 6.37 -9.17 -12.43
N ILE A 100 5.40 -10.07 -12.59
CA ILE A 100 3.98 -9.69 -12.65
C ILE A 100 3.60 -9.01 -11.33
N VAL A 101 3.97 -9.60 -10.20
CA VAL A 101 3.65 -9.06 -8.87
C VAL A 101 4.33 -7.70 -8.65
N ILE A 102 5.61 -7.55 -9.01
CA ILE A 102 6.32 -6.25 -8.93
C ILE A 102 5.62 -5.20 -9.80
N ARG A 103 5.15 -5.56 -11.00
CA ARG A 103 4.44 -4.63 -11.89
C ARG A 103 3.14 -4.14 -11.26
N GLU A 104 2.34 -5.06 -10.71
CA GLU A 104 1.10 -4.70 -10.02
C GLU A 104 1.37 -3.83 -8.79
N PHE A 105 2.39 -4.17 -8.00
CA PHE A 105 2.85 -3.37 -6.86
C PHE A 105 3.30 -1.96 -7.28
N ASN A 106 3.92 -1.82 -8.44
CA ASN A 106 4.33 -0.53 -9.00
C ASN A 106 3.15 0.34 -9.44
N ASN A 107 2.04 -0.26 -9.84
CA ASN A 107 0.83 0.44 -10.28
C ASN A 107 -0.06 0.94 -9.14
N LEU A 108 0.25 0.59 -7.89
CA LEU A 108 -0.53 1.06 -6.74
C LEU A 108 -0.46 2.60 -6.60
N PRO A 109 -1.61 3.26 -6.35
CA PRO A 109 -1.68 4.71 -6.22
C PRO A 109 -1.12 5.17 -4.86
N LEU A 110 0.22 5.23 -4.76
CA LEU A 110 0.92 5.59 -3.53
C LEU A 110 0.82 7.09 -3.17
N SER A 111 0.32 7.93 -4.07
CA SER A 111 0.24 9.39 -3.89
C SER A 111 -0.68 9.82 -2.74
N MET A 112 -1.56 8.93 -2.27
CA MET A 112 -2.48 9.20 -1.14
C MET A 112 -1.92 8.73 0.21
N MET A 113 -0.68 8.23 0.24
CA MET A 113 -0.05 7.74 1.46
C MET A 113 0.76 8.83 2.18
N SER A 114 0.90 8.69 3.49
CA SER A 114 1.82 9.52 4.26
C SER A 114 3.25 9.42 3.73
N SER A 115 4.02 10.50 3.85
CA SER A 115 5.42 10.54 3.37
C SER A 115 6.28 9.40 3.93
N ARG A 116 6.05 8.97 5.18
CA ARG A 116 6.78 7.87 5.81
C ARG A 116 6.48 6.54 5.12
N VAL A 117 5.20 6.25 4.92
CA VAL A 117 4.75 5.01 4.23
C VAL A 117 5.26 5.00 2.80
N TYR A 118 5.15 6.13 2.09
CA TYR A 118 5.66 6.28 0.73
C TYR A 118 7.16 5.94 0.63
N GLN A 119 8.00 6.50 1.50
CA GLN A 119 9.44 6.25 1.48
C GLN A 119 9.78 4.77 1.70
N ILE A 120 9.13 4.13 2.68
CA ILE A 120 9.36 2.70 2.97
C ILE A 120 8.96 1.85 1.76
N LEU A 121 7.81 2.12 1.14
CA LEU A 121 7.37 1.39 -0.04
C LEU A 121 8.28 1.60 -1.25
N VAL A 122 8.79 2.81 -1.46
CA VAL A 122 9.77 3.08 -2.53
C VAL A 122 11.06 2.27 -2.31
N ASN A 123 11.54 2.19 -1.06
CA ASN A 123 12.72 1.37 -0.75
C ASN A 123 12.46 -0.11 -0.98
N VAL A 124 11.31 -0.62 -0.53
CA VAL A 124 10.90 -2.02 -0.78
C VAL A 124 10.83 -2.31 -2.29
N LYS A 125 10.20 -1.43 -3.08
CA LYS A 125 10.16 -1.53 -4.55
C LYS A 125 11.56 -1.64 -5.15
N LEU A 126 12.46 -0.75 -4.74
CA LEU A 126 13.83 -0.72 -5.25
C LEU A 126 14.57 -2.02 -4.92
N LEU A 127 14.46 -2.51 -3.69
CA LEU A 127 15.12 -3.74 -3.25
C LEU A 127 14.60 -4.98 -3.98
N LEU A 128 13.28 -5.08 -4.20
CA LEU A 128 12.69 -6.16 -4.99
C LEU A 128 13.15 -6.12 -6.45
N HIS A 129 13.27 -4.93 -7.03
CA HIS A 129 13.78 -4.78 -8.40
C HIS A 129 15.26 -5.15 -8.52
N ILE A 130 16.08 -4.85 -7.51
CA ILE A 130 17.47 -5.31 -7.46
C ILE A 130 17.52 -6.85 -7.46
N LEU A 131 16.68 -7.50 -6.64
CA LEU A 131 16.60 -8.96 -6.61
C LEU A 131 16.14 -9.56 -7.95
N ASP A 132 15.15 -8.96 -8.60
CA ASP A 132 14.70 -9.36 -9.96
C ASP A 132 15.86 -9.39 -10.96
N VAL A 133 16.60 -8.28 -11.04
CA VAL A 133 17.73 -8.14 -11.97
C VAL A 133 18.88 -9.10 -11.64
N GLU A 134 19.19 -9.28 -10.35
CA GLU A 134 20.27 -10.19 -9.93
C GLU A 134 19.91 -11.66 -10.20
N VAL A 135 18.67 -12.07 -9.91
CA VAL A 135 18.17 -13.43 -10.16
C VAL A 135 18.13 -13.71 -11.66
N GLU A 136 17.59 -12.79 -12.47
CA GLU A 136 17.62 -12.90 -13.93
C GLU A 136 19.04 -13.08 -14.45
N ARG A 137 19.97 -12.23 -13.99
CA ARG A 137 21.37 -12.31 -14.41
C ARG A 137 21.93 -13.69 -14.15
N VAL A 138 21.70 -14.27 -12.97
CA VAL A 138 22.20 -15.60 -12.63
C VAL A 138 21.58 -16.68 -13.52
N ILE A 139 20.27 -16.63 -13.75
CA ILE A 139 19.57 -17.60 -14.61
C ILE A 139 20.09 -17.52 -16.05
N CYS A 140 20.29 -16.31 -16.57
CA CYS A 140 20.74 -16.08 -17.95
C CYS A 140 22.24 -16.37 -18.16
N SER A 141 23.09 -16.10 -17.17
CA SER A 141 24.55 -16.23 -17.31
C SER A 141 25.12 -17.58 -16.88
N SER A 142 24.28 -18.50 -16.39
CA SER A 142 24.71 -19.83 -15.96
C SER A 142 24.32 -20.88 -17.00
N ASP A 143 25.25 -21.78 -17.31
CA ASP A 143 25.08 -22.80 -18.33
C ASP A 143 24.62 -24.13 -17.72
N THR A 144 24.90 -24.34 -16.42
CA THR A 144 24.54 -25.56 -15.70
C THR A 144 23.66 -25.28 -14.47
N PRO A 145 22.79 -26.23 -14.07
CA PRO A 145 21.98 -26.09 -12.85
C PRO A 145 22.82 -25.91 -11.58
N LYS A 146 24.03 -26.50 -11.55
CA LYS A 146 24.97 -26.34 -10.44
C LYS A 146 25.50 -24.91 -10.34
N GLU A 147 25.89 -24.29 -11.45
CA GLU A 147 26.32 -22.89 -11.48
C GLU A 147 25.19 -21.94 -11.07
N VAL A 148 23.96 -22.21 -11.53
CA VAL A 148 22.77 -21.45 -11.10
C VAL A 148 22.64 -21.49 -9.57
N THR A 149 22.66 -22.68 -8.98
CA THR A 149 22.58 -22.87 -7.52
C THR A 149 23.71 -22.16 -6.78
N GLU A 150 24.95 -22.29 -7.23
CA GLU A 150 26.11 -21.65 -6.60
C GLU A 150 26.02 -20.11 -6.67
N ASN A 151 25.56 -19.57 -7.81
CA ASN A 151 25.43 -18.13 -8.00
C ASN A 151 24.21 -17.54 -7.28
N LEU A 152 23.07 -18.24 -7.23
CA LEU A 152 21.91 -17.84 -6.44
C LEU A 152 22.24 -17.80 -4.94
N ASN A 153 23.03 -18.75 -4.45
CA ASN A 153 23.52 -18.74 -3.07
C ASN A 153 24.39 -17.51 -2.75
N LYS A 154 25.17 -17.00 -3.71
CA LYS A 154 25.98 -15.77 -3.53
C LYS A 154 25.15 -14.50 -3.44
N ILE A 155 23.96 -14.48 -4.07
CA ILE A 155 23.05 -13.33 -3.95
C ILE A 155 22.54 -13.21 -2.51
N ASP A 156 22.48 -14.31 -1.76
CA ASP A 156 21.98 -14.35 -0.38
C ASP A 156 20.54 -13.81 -0.30
N ILE A 157 19.69 -14.37 -1.18
CA ILE A 157 18.26 -14.02 -1.31
C ILE A 157 17.58 -14.05 0.06
N ARG A 158 17.91 -15.03 0.91
CA ARG A 158 17.34 -15.18 2.26
C ARG A 158 17.49 -13.90 3.07
N ARG A 159 18.73 -13.50 3.32
CA ARG A 159 19.05 -12.38 4.20
C ARG A 159 18.49 -11.09 3.64
N ARG A 160 18.52 -10.92 2.32
CA ARG A 160 17.96 -9.74 1.65
C ARG A 160 16.45 -9.70 1.79
N THR A 161 15.76 -10.81 1.55
CA THR A 161 14.30 -10.93 1.71
C THR A 161 13.87 -10.68 3.15
N THR A 162 14.56 -11.28 4.14
CA THR A 162 14.31 -11.02 5.57
C THR A 162 14.39 -9.53 5.89
N LYS A 163 15.45 -8.84 5.43
CA LYS A 163 15.60 -7.39 5.64
C LYS A 163 14.51 -6.56 4.98
N ILE A 164 14.02 -6.98 3.81
CA ILE A 164 12.89 -6.31 3.15
C ILE A 164 11.62 -6.49 3.98
N ILE A 165 11.36 -7.70 4.50
CA ILE A 165 10.23 -7.97 5.39
C ILE A 165 10.33 -7.14 6.68
N GLU A 166 11.51 -7.09 7.31
CA GLU A 166 11.76 -6.26 8.49
C GLU A 166 11.41 -4.80 8.23
N HIS A 167 11.92 -4.24 7.13
CA HIS A 167 11.67 -2.84 6.77
C HIS A 167 10.18 -2.57 6.46
N TYR A 168 9.51 -3.50 5.78
CA TYR A 168 8.07 -3.41 5.53
C TYR A 168 7.23 -3.53 6.80
N SER A 169 7.63 -4.38 7.74
CA SER A 169 6.91 -4.61 9.00
C SER A 169 6.74 -3.34 9.85
N GLU A 170 7.57 -2.31 9.62
CA GLU A 170 7.46 -1.01 10.28
C GLU A 170 6.16 -0.26 9.94
N ILE A 171 5.52 -0.58 8.82
CA ILE A 171 4.28 0.07 8.34
C ILE A 171 3.11 -0.89 8.16
N SER A 172 3.33 -2.20 8.32
CA SER A 172 2.26 -3.19 8.30
C SER A 172 1.32 -3.05 9.50
N ASP A 173 0.03 -3.35 9.30
CA ASP A 173 -0.93 -3.46 10.42
C ASP A 173 -0.70 -4.75 11.20
N ASP A 174 -0.30 -5.81 10.50
CA ASP A 174 -0.01 -7.11 11.09
C ASP A 174 1.50 -7.33 11.19
N LYS A 175 2.14 -6.55 12.06
CA LYS A 175 3.59 -6.68 12.31
C LYS A 175 3.94 -8.08 12.82
N GLU A 176 3.06 -8.68 13.63
CA GLU A 176 3.29 -10.00 14.22
C GLU A 176 3.38 -11.08 13.14
N PHE A 177 2.46 -11.07 12.17
CA PHE A 177 2.52 -11.96 11.01
C PHE A 177 3.87 -11.86 10.28
N TRP A 178 4.31 -10.65 9.93
CA TRP A 178 5.57 -10.47 9.20
C TRP A 178 6.80 -10.92 9.99
N MET A 179 6.81 -10.67 11.30
CA MET A 179 7.90 -11.13 12.16
C MET A 179 7.89 -12.65 12.36
N ASN A 180 6.71 -13.27 12.42
CA ASN A 180 6.57 -14.73 12.47
C ASN A 180 6.99 -15.36 11.14
N LEU A 181 6.67 -14.74 10.00
CA LEU A 181 7.17 -15.17 8.70
C LEU A 181 8.71 -15.19 8.67
N ILE A 182 9.37 -14.15 9.21
CA ILE A 182 10.84 -14.11 9.34
C ILE A 182 11.34 -15.31 10.15
N LYS A 183 10.73 -15.57 11.31
CA LYS A 183 11.12 -16.72 12.15
C LYS A 183 10.92 -18.04 11.42
N ASP A 184 9.80 -18.23 10.73
CA ASP A 184 9.53 -19.44 9.96
C ASP A 184 10.58 -19.65 8.85
N ILE A 185 11.01 -18.57 8.19
CA ILE A 185 12.09 -18.61 7.19
C ILE A 185 13.41 -19.04 7.82
N GLU A 186 13.75 -18.47 8.99
CA GLU A 186 14.99 -18.78 9.72
C GLU A 186 14.98 -20.22 10.24
N GLU A 187 13.90 -20.65 10.92
CA GLU A 187 13.75 -21.98 11.50
C GLU A 187 13.78 -23.08 10.44
N ARG A 188 13.09 -22.91 9.30
CA ARG A 188 13.15 -23.88 8.20
C ARG A 188 14.58 -24.03 7.67
N TYR A 189 15.34 -22.94 7.62
CA TYR A 189 16.73 -22.98 7.19
C TYR A 189 17.64 -23.67 8.22
N GLU A 190 17.46 -23.37 9.52
CA GLU A 190 18.24 -23.99 10.60
C GLU A 190 17.94 -25.48 10.77
N GLN A 191 16.67 -25.89 10.64
CA GLN A 191 16.27 -27.31 10.66
C GLN A 191 16.96 -28.07 9.51
N THR A 192 17.00 -27.46 8.32
CA THR A 192 17.65 -28.09 7.19
C THR A 192 19.18 -28.15 7.35
N GLN A 193 19.81 -27.21 8.08
CA GLN A 193 21.24 -27.27 8.43
C GLN A 193 21.57 -28.23 9.59
N SER A 194 20.67 -28.40 10.55
CA SER A 194 20.87 -29.29 11.71
C SER A 194 20.61 -30.76 11.39
N MET A 195 19.67 -31.06 10.48
CA MET A 195 19.55 -32.39 9.86
C MET A 195 20.84 -32.80 9.12
N GLN A 196 21.52 -31.84 8.47
CA GLN A 196 22.84 -32.08 7.84
C GLN A 196 23.94 -32.40 8.87
N ALA A 197 23.95 -31.71 10.01
CA ALA A 197 24.97 -31.95 11.05
C ALA A 197 24.78 -33.30 11.77
N SER A 198 23.57 -33.86 11.76
CA SER A 198 23.22 -35.11 12.45
C SER A 198 23.28 -36.36 11.57
N GLY A 199 23.51 -36.22 10.25
CA GLY A 199 23.72 -37.36 9.33
C GLY A 199 22.49 -38.27 9.14
N LEU A 200 21.30 -37.78 9.47
CA LEU A 200 20.04 -38.49 9.29
C LEU A 200 19.46 -38.13 7.90
N ASN A 201 19.82 -38.93 6.89
CA ASN A 201 19.11 -39.02 5.62
C ASN A 201 18.20 -40.25 5.62
#